data_AF-A0A929RR56-F1
#
_entry.id   AF-A0A929RR56-F1
#
_cell.length_a   1.000
_cell.length_b   1.000
_cell.length_c   1.000
_cell.angle_alpha   90.00
_cell.angle_beta   90.00
_cell.angle_gamma   90.00
#
_symmetry.space_group_name_H-M   'P 1'
#
loop_
_entity.id
_entity.type
_entity.pdbx_description
1 polymer ?
#
loop_
_entity_poly.entity_id
_entity_poly.type
_entity_poly.pdbx_seq_one_letter_code
_entity_poly.pdbx_strand_id
1 'polypeptide(L)'
;AGDASGLITAIPGIVLGVACFLYGTLGDFIPLRRIVDAGVALIVAGSLLGFLFSSSLVGIIIARALQTLGYQAAASAYMILATGIADPKRRSLYVGLMCAAFQGGTAIGMLSGGLLADVNWALLLLIPLGGLAFAPIMGRRVPARASAGRVDVVGLAIFSGLALLLTLAASDPCWWLIGGLILGGVIFWRYIGRARTPFITRSFFTNVPWARSVSLIVIIYCMNFTVAPLMNGIGALTYGLNPAQVSIRLLPAYCVALTTAMTSGTVMARIGRGATVRGCVSLILAGTAALALFMSSGPWIITVAMCLIYAGFGALFTPIYDTVFATVAPGQNGRAVA
;
A
#
# COMPACT_ATOMS: atom_id res chain seq x y z
N ALA A 1 24.61 4.37 7.62
CA ALA A 1 23.49 3.73 8.38
C ALA A 1 22.11 4.10 7.81
N GLY A 2 21.93 5.30 7.24
CA GLY A 2 20.68 5.69 6.57
C GLY A 2 20.40 4.98 5.24
N ASP A 3 21.44 4.61 4.47
CA ASP A 3 21.24 4.03 3.12
C ASP A 3 20.63 2.61 3.17
N ALA A 4 20.92 1.84 4.23
CA ALA A 4 20.38 0.51 4.40
C ALA A 4 18.90 0.50 4.82
N SER A 5 18.44 1.49 5.60
CA SER A 5 17.04 1.54 6.05
C SER A 5 16.08 1.96 4.94
N GLY A 6 16.53 2.82 4.01
CA GLY A 6 15.80 3.16 2.80
C GLY A 6 15.58 1.95 1.90
N LEU A 7 16.61 1.12 1.68
CA LEU A 7 16.50 -0.07 0.84
C LEU A 7 15.57 -1.15 1.44
N ILE A 8 15.61 -1.36 2.76
CA ILE A 8 14.75 -2.32 3.47
C ILE A 8 13.26 -1.96 3.33
N THR A 9 12.92 -0.69 3.18
CA THR A 9 11.52 -0.24 3.06
C THR A 9 11.09 -0.03 1.61
N ALA A 10 11.98 0.50 0.77
CA ALA A 10 11.65 0.85 -0.60
C ALA A 10 11.53 -0.38 -1.52
N ILE A 11 12.43 -1.38 -1.39
CA ILE A 11 12.36 -2.61 -2.22
C ILE A 11 11.04 -3.37 -1.98
N PRO A 12 10.64 -3.65 -0.73
CA PRO A 12 9.30 -4.20 -0.48
C PRO A 12 8.17 -3.32 -1.01
N GLY A 13 8.28 -1.99 -0.95
CA GLY A 13 7.28 -1.09 -1.55
C GLY A 13 7.11 -1.28 -3.07
N ILE A 14 8.21 -1.47 -3.81
CA ILE A 14 8.15 -1.79 -5.24
C ILE A 14 7.47 -3.13 -5.47
N VAL A 15 7.91 -4.13 -4.70
CA VAL A 15 7.36 -5.49 -4.79
C VAL A 15 5.86 -5.47 -4.53
N LEU A 16 5.38 -4.65 -3.59
CA LEU A 16 3.96 -4.44 -3.33
C LEU A 16 3.24 -3.93 -4.58
N GLY A 17 3.77 -2.90 -5.24
CA GLY A 17 3.21 -2.36 -6.47
C GLY A 17 3.15 -3.42 -7.59
N VAL A 18 4.28 -4.08 -7.86
CA VAL A 18 4.37 -5.14 -8.88
C VAL A 18 3.42 -6.30 -8.57
N ALA A 19 3.34 -6.70 -7.32
CA ALA A 19 2.45 -7.76 -6.86
C ALA A 19 0.98 -7.37 -7.01
N CYS A 20 0.62 -6.11 -6.74
CA CYS A 20 -0.74 -5.60 -6.93
C CYS A 20 -1.18 -5.77 -8.39
N PHE A 21 -0.31 -5.37 -9.34
CA PHE A 21 -0.54 -5.57 -10.77
C PHE A 21 -0.58 -7.04 -11.18
N LEU A 22 0.39 -7.83 -10.72
CA LEU A 22 0.44 -9.28 -10.99
C LEU A 22 -0.88 -9.93 -10.55
N TYR A 23 -1.30 -9.76 -9.30
CA TYR A 23 -2.50 -10.42 -8.80
C TYR A 23 -3.80 -9.83 -9.34
N GLY A 24 -3.82 -8.54 -9.68
CA GLY A 24 -4.94 -7.92 -10.39
C GLY A 24 -5.19 -8.59 -11.75
N THR A 25 -4.12 -8.85 -12.51
CA THR A 25 -4.23 -9.54 -13.80
C THR A 25 -4.41 -11.05 -13.66
N LEU A 26 -3.72 -11.70 -12.72
CA LEU A 26 -3.86 -13.14 -12.47
C LEU A 26 -5.26 -13.48 -11.95
N GLY A 27 -5.91 -12.60 -11.18
CA GLY A 27 -7.24 -12.84 -10.64
C GLY A 27 -8.35 -12.94 -11.69
N ASP A 28 -8.12 -12.42 -12.90
CA ASP A 28 -9.03 -12.60 -14.03
C ASP A 28 -8.96 -14.02 -14.62
N PHE A 29 -7.82 -14.71 -14.48
CA PHE A 29 -7.54 -15.98 -15.17
C PHE A 29 -7.39 -17.19 -14.24
N ILE A 30 -6.81 -16.96 -13.07
CA ILE A 30 -6.50 -17.98 -12.07
C ILE A 30 -7.54 -17.86 -10.95
N PRO A 31 -8.08 -18.99 -10.46
CA PRO A 31 -9.02 -18.96 -9.34
C PRO A 31 -8.36 -18.27 -8.14
N LEU A 32 -9.04 -17.27 -7.57
CA LEU A 32 -8.54 -16.46 -6.46
C LEU A 32 -8.01 -17.30 -5.30
N ARG A 33 -8.60 -18.49 -5.08
CA ARG A 33 -8.14 -19.45 -4.07
C ARG A 33 -6.67 -19.85 -4.25
N ARG A 34 -6.23 -20.17 -5.47
CA ARG A 34 -4.82 -20.54 -5.73
C ARG A 34 -3.87 -19.37 -5.50
N ILE A 35 -4.33 -18.15 -5.79
CA ILE A 35 -3.55 -16.92 -5.55
C ILE A 35 -3.34 -16.73 -4.04
N VAL A 36 -4.40 -16.87 -3.25
CA VAL A 36 -4.33 -16.77 -1.78
C VAL A 36 -3.47 -17.88 -1.17
N ASP A 37 -3.65 -19.14 -1.60
CA ASP A 37 -2.87 -20.29 -1.09
C ASP A 37 -1.36 -20.12 -1.38
N ALA A 38 -1.01 -19.68 -2.60
CA ALA A 38 0.36 -19.36 -2.96
C ALA A 38 0.91 -18.17 -2.16
N GLY A 39 0.08 -17.15 -1.92
CA GLY A 39 0.45 -16.00 -1.10
C GLY A 39 0.76 -16.39 0.35
N VAL A 40 -0.06 -17.26 0.93
CA VAL A 40 0.18 -17.81 2.28
C VAL A 40 1.52 -18.56 2.31
N ALA A 41 1.80 -19.41 1.33
CA ALA A 41 3.08 -20.13 1.25
C ALA A 41 4.29 -19.17 1.17
N LEU A 42 4.17 -18.06 0.43
CA LEU A 42 5.20 -17.02 0.34
C LEU A 42 5.39 -16.27 1.66
N ILE A 43 4.31 -16.00 2.42
CA ILE A 43 4.42 -15.42 3.78
C ILE A 43 5.19 -16.36 4.69
N VAL A 44 4.90 -17.66 4.66
CA VAL A 44 5.60 -18.65 5.50
C VAL A 44 7.08 -18.71 5.14
N ALA A 45 7.38 -18.88 3.84
CA ALA A 45 8.75 -18.95 3.35
C ALA A 45 9.54 -17.68 3.68
N GLY A 46 8.97 -16.50 3.41
CA GLY A 46 9.60 -15.22 3.71
C GLY A 46 9.82 -15.00 5.21
N SER A 47 8.88 -15.41 6.06
CA SER A 47 9.00 -15.29 7.52
C SER A 47 10.09 -16.20 8.09
N LEU A 48 10.16 -17.45 7.64
CA LEU A 48 11.20 -18.40 8.05
C LEU A 48 12.58 -17.98 7.54
N LEU A 49 12.68 -17.60 6.26
CA LEU A 49 13.94 -17.11 5.68
C LEU A 49 14.40 -15.84 6.37
N GLY A 50 13.50 -14.90 6.66
CA GLY A 50 13.84 -13.66 7.35
C GLY A 50 14.36 -13.88 8.76
N PHE A 51 13.78 -14.84 9.49
CA PHE A 51 14.25 -15.20 10.83
C PHE A 51 15.60 -15.93 10.80
N LEU A 52 15.80 -16.87 9.86
CA LEU A 52 17.06 -17.62 9.72
C LEU A 52 18.22 -16.74 9.24
N PHE A 53 17.95 -15.79 8.35
CA PHE A 53 18.95 -14.87 7.79
C PHE A 53 18.89 -13.48 8.42
N SER A 54 18.44 -13.36 9.68
CA SER A 54 18.33 -12.08 10.39
C SER A 54 19.66 -11.34 10.55
N SER A 55 20.79 -12.02 10.35
CA SER A 55 22.14 -11.45 10.39
C SER A 55 22.61 -10.86 9.04
N SER A 56 21.88 -11.11 7.93
CA SER A 56 22.26 -10.66 6.58
C SER A 56 21.25 -9.65 6.03
N LEU A 57 21.73 -8.44 5.68
CA LEU A 57 20.90 -7.39 5.08
C LEU A 57 20.16 -7.88 3.83
N VAL A 58 20.88 -8.56 2.93
CA VAL A 58 20.32 -9.10 1.67
C VAL A 58 19.27 -10.17 1.96
N GLY A 59 19.53 -11.03 2.95
CA GLY A 59 18.58 -12.05 3.39
C GLY A 59 17.26 -11.45 3.88
N ILE A 60 17.33 -10.37 4.68
CA ILE A 60 16.15 -9.65 5.17
C ILE A 60 15.38 -8.98 4.02
N ILE A 61 16.09 -8.37 3.07
CA ILE A 61 15.44 -7.73 1.91
C ILE A 61 14.67 -8.76 1.09
N ILE A 62 15.28 -9.91 0.79
CA ILE A 62 14.63 -11.01 0.05
C ILE A 62 13.44 -11.54 0.84
N ALA A 63 13.61 -11.79 2.14
CA ALA A 63 12.53 -12.25 3.02
C ALA A 63 11.33 -11.29 3.04
N ARG A 64 11.60 -9.98 3.16
CA ARG A 64 10.56 -8.94 3.12
C ARG A 64 9.88 -8.87 1.75
N ALA A 65 10.63 -8.99 0.65
CA ALA A 65 10.05 -9.06 -0.68
C ALA A 65 9.09 -10.26 -0.82
N LEU A 66 9.47 -11.45 -0.36
CA LEU A 66 8.60 -12.63 -0.36
C LEU A 66 7.35 -12.42 0.50
N GLN A 67 7.51 -11.88 1.72
CA GLN A 67 6.38 -11.56 2.59
C GLN A 67 5.41 -10.59 1.90
N THR A 68 5.92 -9.51 1.30
CA THR A 68 5.10 -8.52 0.59
C THR A 68 4.33 -9.13 -0.58
N LEU A 69 4.98 -9.98 -1.40
CA LEU A 69 4.29 -10.73 -2.45
C LEU A 69 3.12 -11.53 -1.85
N GLY A 70 3.36 -12.23 -0.75
CA GLY A 70 2.33 -13.02 -0.10
C GLY A 70 1.17 -12.20 0.48
N TYR A 71 1.44 -11.08 1.14
CA TYR A 71 0.39 -10.20 1.68
C TYR A 71 -0.49 -9.59 0.59
N GLN A 72 0.13 -9.16 -0.49
CA GLN A 72 -0.59 -8.51 -1.58
C GLN A 72 -1.55 -9.46 -2.28
N ALA A 73 -1.26 -10.77 -2.29
CA ALA A 73 -2.17 -11.77 -2.85
C ALA A 73 -3.56 -11.75 -2.17
N ALA A 74 -3.59 -11.70 -0.83
CA ALA A 74 -4.83 -11.62 -0.07
C ALA A 74 -5.55 -10.29 -0.25
N ALA A 75 -4.80 -9.18 -0.25
CA ALA A 75 -5.34 -7.84 -0.46
C ALA A 75 -5.97 -7.68 -1.86
N SER A 76 -5.28 -8.11 -2.92
CA SER A 76 -5.79 -8.07 -4.29
C SER A 76 -7.01 -8.98 -4.47
N ALA A 77 -6.99 -10.20 -3.92
CA ALA A 77 -8.14 -11.11 -3.97
C ALA A 77 -9.40 -10.50 -3.30
N TYR A 78 -9.23 -9.84 -2.15
CA TYR A 78 -10.32 -9.13 -1.49
C TYR A 78 -10.87 -8.00 -2.39
N MET A 79 -10.01 -7.18 -2.97
CA MET A 79 -10.44 -6.04 -3.77
C MET A 79 -11.17 -6.47 -5.06
N ILE A 80 -10.74 -7.56 -5.69
CA ILE A 80 -11.45 -8.14 -6.85
C ILE A 80 -12.86 -8.58 -6.45
N LEU A 81 -13.03 -9.22 -5.30
CA LEU A 81 -14.35 -9.61 -4.79
C LEU A 81 -15.21 -8.40 -4.42
N ALA A 82 -14.62 -7.40 -3.75
CA ALA A 82 -15.32 -6.18 -3.35
C ALA A 82 -15.82 -5.38 -4.56
N THR A 83 -15.04 -5.34 -5.64
CA THR A 83 -15.37 -4.59 -6.86
C THR A 83 -16.36 -5.30 -7.77
N GLY A 84 -16.49 -6.63 -7.65
CA GLY A 84 -17.55 -7.42 -8.30
C GLY A 84 -18.95 -7.20 -7.72
N ILE A 85 -19.10 -6.45 -6.63
CA ILE A 85 -20.40 -6.16 -6.00
C ILE A 85 -21.16 -5.13 -6.84
N ALA A 86 -22.35 -5.52 -7.32
CA ALA A 86 -23.19 -4.69 -8.19
C ALA A 86 -23.75 -3.44 -7.49
N ASP A 87 -24.09 -3.55 -6.20
CA ASP A 87 -24.63 -2.42 -5.41
C ASP A 87 -23.51 -1.44 -5.03
N PRO A 88 -23.53 -0.18 -5.54
CA PRO A 88 -22.49 0.81 -5.27
C PRO A 88 -22.34 1.15 -3.79
N LYS A 89 -23.43 1.11 -3.00
CA LYS A 89 -23.40 1.42 -1.56
C LYS A 89 -22.70 0.31 -0.78
N ARG A 90 -22.95 -0.94 -1.14
CA ARG A 90 -22.25 -2.09 -0.54
C ARG A 90 -20.79 -2.11 -0.98
N ARG A 91 -20.51 -1.85 -2.26
CA ARG A 91 -19.14 -1.79 -2.78
C ARG A 91 -18.27 -0.80 -2.01
N SER A 92 -18.74 0.43 -1.79
CA SER A 92 -17.99 1.43 -1.02
C SER A 92 -17.75 1.03 0.44
N LEU A 93 -18.71 0.34 1.07
CA LEU A 93 -18.54 -0.22 2.42
C LEU A 93 -17.43 -1.29 2.45
N TYR A 94 -17.40 -2.21 1.49
CA TYR A 94 -16.36 -3.27 1.46
C TYR A 94 -14.96 -2.70 1.18
N VAL A 95 -14.86 -1.67 0.33
CA VAL A 95 -13.59 -0.93 0.11
C VAL A 95 -13.15 -0.22 1.40
N GLY A 96 -14.10 0.41 2.11
CA GLY A 96 -13.84 1.04 3.41
C GLY A 96 -13.40 0.04 4.48
N LEU A 97 -14.01 -1.16 4.52
CA LEU A 97 -13.61 -2.25 5.42
C LEU A 97 -12.20 -2.75 5.15
N MET A 98 -11.77 -2.81 3.89
CA MET A 98 -10.39 -3.15 3.55
C MET A 98 -9.39 -2.12 4.10
N CYS A 99 -9.70 -0.84 3.90
CA CYS A 99 -8.89 0.24 4.44
C CYS A 99 -8.85 0.20 5.98
N ALA A 100 -10.00 -0.03 6.63
CA ALA A 100 -10.09 -0.20 8.07
C ALA A 100 -9.23 -1.38 8.57
N ALA A 101 -9.27 -2.52 7.89
CA ALA A 101 -8.43 -3.67 8.20
C ALA A 101 -6.94 -3.37 8.02
N PHE A 102 -6.55 -2.63 6.97
CA PHE A 102 -5.18 -2.19 6.74
C PHE A 102 -4.68 -1.25 7.85
N GLN A 103 -5.50 -0.27 8.26
CA GLN A 103 -5.18 0.65 9.35
C GLN A 103 -5.10 -0.08 10.70
N GLY A 104 -6.01 -1.02 10.96
CA GLY A 104 -5.99 -1.85 12.17
C GLY A 104 -4.75 -2.75 12.23
N GLY A 105 -4.40 -3.40 11.11
CA GLY A 105 -3.17 -4.18 10.98
C GLY A 105 -1.92 -3.32 11.18
N THR A 106 -1.91 -2.10 10.65
CA THR A 106 -0.82 -1.14 10.85
C THR A 106 -0.69 -0.74 12.32
N ALA A 107 -1.80 -0.53 13.04
CA ALA A 107 -1.78 -0.24 14.48
C ALA A 107 -1.14 -1.36 15.30
N ILE A 108 -1.56 -2.61 15.03
CA ILE A 108 -1.02 -3.81 15.70
C ILE A 108 0.47 -3.99 15.33
N GLY A 109 0.82 -3.78 14.07
CA GLY A 109 2.19 -3.85 13.57
C GLY A 109 3.11 -2.80 14.19
N MET A 110 2.66 -1.56 14.34
CA MET A 110 3.44 -0.49 14.97
C MET A 110 3.62 -0.70 16.47
N LEU A 111 2.60 -1.19 17.17
CA LEU A 111 2.70 -1.55 18.58
C LEU A 111 3.71 -2.67 18.80
N SER A 112 3.52 -3.79 18.10
CA SER A 112 4.42 -4.93 18.20
C SER A 112 5.84 -4.57 17.76
N GLY A 113 5.98 -3.76 16.70
CA GLY A 113 7.21 -3.12 16.25
C GLY A 113 7.93 -2.36 17.36
N GLY A 114 7.23 -1.44 18.01
CA GLY A 114 7.78 -0.62 19.09
C GLY A 114 8.17 -1.43 20.33
N LEU A 115 7.35 -2.40 20.73
CA LEU A 115 7.61 -3.24 21.92
C LEU A 115 8.74 -4.24 21.70
N LEU A 116 8.82 -4.85 20.51
CA LEU A 116 9.84 -5.85 20.19
C LEU A 116 11.16 -5.24 19.70
N ALA A 117 11.18 -3.94 19.37
CA ALA A 117 12.39 -3.23 18.96
C ALA A 117 13.51 -3.36 20.01
N ASP A 118 13.16 -3.28 21.29
CA ASP A 118 14.14 -3.32 22.40
C ASP A 118 14.53 -4.76 22.81
N VAL A 119 13.73 -5.77 22.44
CA VAL A 119 13.94 -7.18 22.85
C VAL A 119 14.65 -7.96 21.76
N ASN A 120 13.96 -8.17 20.63
CA ASN A 120 14.48 -8.86 19.46
C ASN A 120 13.62 -8.51 18.26
N TRP A 121 14.11 -7.57 17.44
CA TRP A 121 13.42 -7.09 16.25
C TRP A 121 13.18 -8.21 15.21
N ALA A 122 13.95 -9.30 15.21
CA ALA A 122 13.76 -10.41 14.26
C ALA A 122 12.45 -11.16 14.51
N LEU A 123 11.89 -11.11 15.74
CA LEU A 123 10.58 -11.69 16.05
C LEU A 123 9.44 -11.03 15.26
N LEU A 124 9.63 -9.78 14.80
CA LEU A 124 8.68 -9.10 13.93
C LEU A 124 8.47 -9.83 12.60
N LEU A 125 9.46 -10.60 12.16
CA LEU A 125 9.38 -11.38 10.93
C LEU A 125 8.50 -12.63 11.09
N LEU A 126 8.21 -13.07 12.33
CA LEU A 126 7.39 -14.25 12.64
C LEU A 126 5.92 -13.91 12.94
N ILE A 127 5.60 -12.69 13.36
CA ILE A 127 4.22 -12.19 13.53
C ILE A 127 3.28 -12.55 12.35
N PRO A 128 3.72 -12.43 11.08
CA PRO A 128 2.89 -12.75 9.92
C PRO A 128 2.37 -14.19 9.90
N LEU A 129 3.10 -15.12 10.53
CA LEU A 129 2.71 -16.53 10.64
C LEU A 129 1.42 -16.71 11.45
N GLY A 130 1.07 -15.77 12.33
CA GLY A 130 -0.23 -15.78 13.01
C GLY A 130 -1.41 -15.75 12.04
N GLY A 131 -1.22 -15.17 10.84
CA GLY A 131 -2.21 -15.18 9.76
C GLY A 131 -2.53 -16.58 9.22
N LEU A 132 -1.64 -17.56 9.40
CA LEU A 132 -1.87 -18.95 8.98
C LEU A 132 -3.08 -19.58 9.66
N ALA A 133 -3.41 -19.16 10.88
CA ALA A 133 -4.59 -19.63 11.59
C ALA A 133 -5.89 -19.38 10.80
N PHE A 134 -5.90 -18.36 9.92
CA PHE A 134 -7.05 -17.99 9.09
C PHE A 134 -7.05 -18.63 7.69
N ALA A 135 -5.96 -19.28 7.29
CA ALA A 135 -5.85 -20.00 6.01
C ALA A 135 -6.96 -21.05 5.78
N PRO A 136 -7.34 -21.91 6.75
CA PRO A 136 -8.41 -22.90 6.54
C PRO A 136 -9.80 -22.26 6.32
N ILE A 137 -10.02 -21.07 6.88
CA ILE A 137 -11.27 -20.31 6.72
C ILE A 137 -11.33 -19.70 5.31
N MET A 138 -10.21 -19.14 4.84
CA MET A 138 -10.07 -18.61 3.48
C MET A 138 -10.29 -19.69 2.42
N GLY A 139 -9.70 -20.87 2.60
CA GLY A 139 -9.82 -21.99 1.65
C GLY A 139 -11.25 -22.49 1.40
N ARG A 140 -12.20 -22.22 2.31
CA ARG A 140 -13.61 -22.60 2.17
C ARG A 140 -14.49 -21.52 1.54
N ARG A 141 -14.09 -20.24 1.59
CA ARG A 141 -14.96 -19.10 1.23
C ARG A 141 -14.55 -18.35 -0.04
N VAL A 142 -13.32 -18.54 -0.53
CA VAL A 142 -12.84 -17.88 -1.74
C VAL A 142 -13.33 -18.62 -2.99
N PRO A 143 -14.00 -17.95 -3.95
CA PRO A 143 -14.52 -18.58 -5.16
C PRO A 143 -13.42 -19.20 -6.02
N ALA A 144 -13.70 -20.38 -6.60
CA ALA A 144 -12.79 -21.11 -7.48
C ALA A 144 -13.14 -20.97 -8.98
N ARG A 145 -13.69 -19.82 -9.40
CA ARG A 145 -14.00 -19.57 -10.82
C ARG A 145 -12.76 -19.09 -11.56
N ALA A 146 -12.52 -19.63 -12.76
CA ALA A 146 -11.40 -19.30 -13.63
C ALA A 146 -11.93 -18.93 -15.01
N SER A 147 -11.29 -17.95 -15.67
CA SER A 147 -11.52 -17.63 -17.09
C SER A 147 -10.26 -17.95 -17.89
N ALA A 148 -10.43 -18.36 -19.16
CA ALA A 148 -9.29 -18.67 -20.02
C ALA A 148 -8.60 -17.39 -20.51
N GLY A 149 -7.29 -17.25 -20.27
CA GLY A 149 -6.49 -16.16 -20.84
C GLY A 149 -4.99 -16.30 -20.59
N ARG A 150 -4.20 -15.40 -21.19
CA ARG A 150 -2.73 -15.39 -21.10
C ARG A 150 -2.24 -14.15 -20.36
N VAL A 151 -1.33 -14.34 -19.41
CA VAL A 151 -0.68 -13.26 -18.64
C VAL A 151 0.41 -12.61 -19.49
N ASP A 152 0.47 -11.28 -19.49
CA ASP A 152 1.55 -10.51 -20.12
C ASP A 152 2.79 -10.45 -19.19
N VAL A 153 3.50 -11.57 -19.11
CA VAL A 153 4.69 -11.74 -18.25
C VAL A 153 5.80 -10.76 -18.65
N VAL A 154 5.92 -10.46 -19.95
CA VAL A 154 6.96 -9.56 -20.48
C VAL A 154 6.65 -8.11 -20.11
N GLY A 155 5.40 -7.67 -20.27
CA GLY A 155 4.96 -6.35 -19.83
C GLY A 155 5.15 -6.14 -18.32
N LEU A 156 4.84 -7.16 -17.52
CA LEU A 156 5.05 -7.12 -16.07
C LEU A 156 6.54 -7.08 -15.69
N ALA A 157 7.39 -7.86 -16.37
CA ALA A 157 8.83 -7.84 -16.13
C ALA A 157 9.42 -6.44 -16.43
N ILE A 158 9.04 -5.82 -17.54
CA ILE A 158 9.48 -4.46 -17.90
C ILE A 158 8.99 -3.44 -16.86
N PHE A 159 7.72 -3.53 -16.44
CA PHE A 159 7.17 -2.64 -15.42
C PHE A 159 7.88 -2.78 -14.07
N SER A 160 8.10 -4.02 -13.63
CA SER A 160 8.81 -4.31 -12.38
C SER A 160 10.26 -3.82 -12.41
N GLY A 161 10.95 -3.99 -13.54
CA GLY A 161 12.29 -3.44 -13.75
C GLY A 161 12.31 -1.91 -13.74
N LEU A 162 11.32 -1.25 -14.34
CA LEU A 162 11.21 0.21 -14.33
C LEU A 162 10.95 0.75 -12.93
N ALA A 163 10.06 0.11 -12.16
CA ALA A 163 9.78 0.48 -10.78
C ALA A 163 11.02 0.28 -9.89
N LEU A 164 11.76 -0.81 -10.09
CA LEU A 164 13.04 -1.05 -9.42
C LEU A 164 14.06 0.06 -9.73
N LEU A 165 14.23 0.38 -11.01
CA LEU A 165 15.11 1.46 -11.48
C LEU A 165 14.73 2.82 -10.89
N LEU A 166 13.43 3.13 -10.80
CA LEU A 166 12.94 4.37 -10.21
C LEU A 166 13.35 4.48 -8.74
N THR A 167 13.20 3.42 -7.96
CA THR A 167 13.58 3.42 -6.55
C THR A 167 15.08 3.48 -6.34
N LEU A 168 15.86 2.78 -7.16
CA LEU A 168 17.32 2.89 -7.11
C LEU A 168 17.75 4.33 -7.44
N ALA A 169 17.17 4.94 -8.47
CA ALA A 169 17.44 6.33 -8.84
C ALA A 169 17.02 7.33 -7.75
N ALA A 170 15.93 7.06 -7.03
CA ALA A 170 15.46 7.89 -5.93
C ALA A 170 16.31 7.72 -4.65
N SER A 171 16.91 6.54 -4.45
CA SER A 171 17.76 6.25 -3.29
C SER A 171 19.17 6.80 -3.50
N ASP A 172 19.77 6.58 -4.67
CA ASP A 172 21.09 7.08 -5.06
C ASP A 172 21.01 7.73 -6.44
N PRO A 173 20.82 9.07 -6.51
CA PRO A 173 20.64 9.79 -7.78
C PRO A 173 21.91 9.78 -8.63
N CYS A 174 22.08 8.73 -9.44
CA CYS A 174 23.17 8.63 -10.41
C CYS A 174 22.65 8.95 -11.82
N TRP A 175 23.41 9.72 -12.58
CA TRP A 175 23.08 10.08 -13.97
C TRP A 175 22.80 8.87 -14.86
N TRP A 176 23.48 7.74 -14.63
CA TRP A 176 23.26 6.48 -15.34
C TRP A 176 21.91 5.82 -14.99
N LEU A 177 21.46 5.91 -13.73
CA LEU A 177 20.16 5.40 -13.29
C LEU A 177 19.01 6.24 -13.86
N ILE A 178 19.20 7.57 -13.93
CA ILE A 178 18.25 8.48 -14.60
C ILE A 178 18.19 8.18 -16.10
N GLY A 179 19.33 7.97 -16.76
CA GLY A 179 19.38 7.53 -18.15
C GLY A 179 18.68 6.18 -18.38
N GLY A 180 18.88 5.23 -17.47
CA GLY A 180 18.21 3.93 -17.46
C GLY A 180 16.69 4.03 -17.25
N LEU A 181 16.23 4.95 -16.42
CA LEU A 181 14.81 5.22 -16.19
C LEU A 181 14.15 5.80 -17.45
N ILE A 182 14.80 6.77 -18.12
CA ILE A 182 14.32 7.35 -19.38
C ILE A 182 14.26 6.27 -20.47
N LEU A 183 15.33 5.49 -20.62
CA LEU A 183 15.39 4.39 -21.59
C LEU A 183 14.33 3.32 -21.31
N GLY A 184 14.18 2.90 -20.06
CA GLY A 184 13.16 1.96 -19.61
C GLY A 184 11.75 2.48 -19.89
N GLY A 185 11.50 3.77 -19.64
CA GLY A 185 10.24 4.44 -19.96
C GLY A 185 9.93 4.42 -21.47
N VAL A 186 10.92 4.66 -22.32
CA VAL A 186 10.78 4.59 -23.78
C VAL A 186 10.52 3.16 -24.26
N ILE A 187 11.23 2.16 -23.71
CA ILE A 187 11.03 0.74 -24.01
C ILE A 187 9.61 0.32 -23.62
N PHE A 188 9.18 0.71 -22.43
CA PHE A 188 7.83 0.45 -21.91
C PHE A 188 6.75 1.09 -22.79
N TRP A 189 6.92 2.36 -23.14
CA TRP A 189 6.01 3.09 -24.02
C TRP A 189 5.88 2.44 -25.39
N ARG A 190 7.01 2.00 -25.97
CA ARG A 190 7.07 1.32 -27.27
C ARG A 190 6.44 -0.08 -27.19
N TYR A 191 6.67 -0.81 -26.11
CA TYR A 191 6.11 -2.14 -25.87
C TYR A 191 4.59 -2.13 -25.75
N ILE A 192 4.05 -1.23 -24.92
CA ILE A 192 2.59 -1.07 -24.72
C ILE A 192 1.87 -0.75 -26.04
N GLY A 193 2.52 -0.01 -26.94
CA GLY A 193 1.93 0.30 -28.25
C GLY A 193 1.96 -0.84 -29.27
N ARG A 194 2.70 -1.93 -28.99
CA ARG A 194 2.97 -3.00 -29.97
C ARG A 194 2.49 -4.38 -29.51
N ALA A 195 2.24 -4.56 -28.21
CA ALA A 195 1.69 -5.80 -27.67
C ALA A 195 0.24 -6.02 -28.15
N ARG A 196 -0.13 -7.29 -28.42
CA ARG A 196 -1.48 -7.67 -28.89
C ARG A 196 -2.52 -7.73 -27.76
N THR A 197 -2.08 -8.01 -26.52
CA THR A 197 -2.89 -7.95 -25.30
C THR A 197 -2.16 -7.19 -24.19
N PRO A 198 -1.84 -5.89 -24.39
CA PRO A 198 -1.07 -5.12 -23.43
C PRO A 198 -1.84 -5.03 -22.10
N PHE A 199 -1.10 -5.17 -21.00
CA PHE A 199 -1.70 -5.09 -19.66
C PHE A 199 -2.21 -3.68 -19.32
N ILE A 200 -1.51 -2.61 -19.74
CA ILE A 200 -1.97 -1.21 -19.72
C ILE A 200 -1.93 -0.68 -21.16
N THR A 201 -3.00 -0.04 -21.62
CA THR A 201 -3.04 0.61 -22.94
C THR A 201 -2.61 2.07 -22.86
N ARG A 202 -2.04 2.61 -23.94
CA ARG A 202 -1.67 4.05 -24.02
C ARG A 202 -2.85 4.99 -23.74
N SER A 203 -4.07 4.53 -24.01
CA SER A 203 -5.32 5.28 -23.81
C SER A 203 -5.53 5.72 -22.35
N PHE A 204 -4.99 4.98 -21.37
CA PHE A 204 -5.05 5.37 -19.96
C PHE A 204 -4.22 6.62 -19.69
N PHE A 205 -2.96 6.65 -20.13
CA PHE A 205 -2.07 7.78 -19.91
C PHE A 205 -2.49 9.06 -20.66
N THR A 206 -3.19 8.92 -21.78
CA THR A 206 -3.78 10.06 -22.50
C THR A 206 -5.10 10.55 -21.90
N ASN A 207 -5.73 9.79 -21.00
CA ASN A 207 -6.97 10.18 -20.33
C ASN A 207 -6.65 11.16 -19.19
N VAL A 208 -6.83 12.46 -19.46
CA VAL A 208 -6.50 13.55 -18.54
C VAL A 208 -7.18 13.41 -17.16
N PRO A 209 -8.48 13.08 -17.06
CA PRO A 209 -9.13 12.73 -15.79
C PRO A 209 -8.45 11.60 -15.00
N TRP A 210 -8.04 10.53 -15.68
CA TRP A 210 -7.35 9.39 -15.04
C TRP A 210 -5.97 9.81 -14.55
N ALA A 211 -5.18 10.47 -15.41
CA ALA A 211 -3.83 10.94 -15.05
C ALA A 211 -3.86 11.91 -13.86
N ARG A 212 -4.83 12.84 -13.81
CA ARG A 212 -5.02 13.73 -12.66
C ARG A 212 -5.36 12.98 -11.37
N SER A 213 -6.22 11.97 -11.45
CA SER A 213 -6.60 11.15 -10.30
C SER A 213 -5.41 10.36 -9.76
N VAL A 214 -4.61 9.76 -10.65
CA VAL A 214 -3.38 9.04 -10.28
C VAL A 214 -2.34 9.99 -9.66
N SER A 215 -2.13 11.18 -10.20
CA SER A 215 -1.21 12.15 -9.61
C SER A 215 -1.60 12.56 -8.18
N LEU A 216 -2.90 12.73 -7.93
CA LEU A 216 -3.43 12.97 -6.58
C LEU A 216 -3.12 11.82 -5.62
N ILE A 217 -3.28 10.57 -6.08
CA ILE A 217 -2.93 9.37 -5.29
C ILE A 217 -1.44 9.40 -4.94
N VAL A 218 -0.58 9.61 -5.93
CA VAL A 218 0.88 9.61 -5.74
C VAL A 218 1.30 10.65 -4.71
N ILE A 219 0.85 11.90 -4.85
CA ILE A 219 1.24 13.00 -3.94
C ILE A 219 0.78 12.68 -2.51
N ILE A 220 -0.47 12.26 -2.35
CA ILE A 220 -1.04 12.09 -1.02
C ILE A 220 -0.46 10.83 -0.34
N TYR A 221 -0.36 9.70 -1.04
CA TYR A 221 0.18 8.48 -0.44
C TYR A 221 1.69 8.52 -0.21
N CYS A 222 2.46 9.27 -1.02
CA CYS A 222 3.88 9.51 -0.74
C CYS A 222 4.08 10.14 0.64
N MET A 223 3.20 11.09 0.98
CA MET A 223 3.19 11.71 2.30
C MET A 223 2.82 10.70 3.40
N ASN A 224 1.84 9.82 3.17
CA ASN A 224 1.42 8.82 4.14
C ASN A 224 2.56 7.89 4.61
N PHE A 225 3.37 7.39 3.67
CA PHE A 225 4.51 6.51 3.99
C PHE A 225 5.65 7.23 4.70
N THR A 226 5.77 8.55 4.55
CA THR A 226 6.83 9.36 5.17
C THR A 226 6.50 9.73 6.62
N VAL A 227 5.20 9.89 6.95
CA VAL A 227 4.76 10.40 8.26
C VAL A 227 5.24 9.55 9.44
N ALA A 228 5.12 8.22 9.37
CA ALA A 228 5.45 7.37 10.52
C ALA A 228 6.97 7.31 10.85
N PRO A 229 7.89 7.13 9.90
CA PRO A 229 9.32 7.26 10.14
C PRO A 229 9.71 8.65 10.66
N LEU A 230 9.11 9.70 10.08
CA LEU A 230 9.39 11.08 10.46
C LEU A 230 8.96 11.37 11.91
N MET A 231 7.83 10.80 12.36
CA MET A 231 7.42 10.90 13.77
C MET A 231 8.31 10.11 14.72
N ASN A 232 8.84 8.97 14.30
CA ASN A 232 9.85 8.25 15.10
C ASN A 232 11.12 9.09 15.24
N GLY A 233 11.58 9.74 14.17
CA GLY A 233 12.72 10.66 14.19
C GLY A 233 12.49 11.86 15.11
N ILE A 234 11.36 12.56 14.96
CA ILE A 234 11.01 13.70 15.82
C ILE A 234 10.87 13.27 17.28
N GLY A 235 10.19 12.13 17.53
CA GLY A 235 10.01 11.59 18.86
C GLY A 235 11.34 11.32 19.57
N ALA A 236 12.30 10.71 18.87
CA ALA A 236 13.62 10.43 19.41
C ALA A 236 14.48 11.70 19.59
N LEU A 237 14.59 12.54 18.56
CA LEU A 237 15.50 13.68 18.54
C LEU A 237 15.03 14.88 19.36
N THR A 238 13.72 15.17 19.35
CA THR A 238 13.16 16.37 19.99
C THR A 238 12.66 16.09 21.40
N TYR A 239 12.13 14.89 21.63
CA TYR A 239 11.44 14.55 22.89
C TYR A 239 12.12 13.42 23.68
N GLY A 240 13.24 12.85 23.19
CA GLY A 240 13.97 11.78 23.87
C GLY A 240 13.16 10.50 24.06
N LEU A 241 12.17 10.25 23.20
CA LEU A 241 11.23 9.14 23.33
C LEU A 241 11.80 7.86 22.73
N ASN A 242 11.55 6.73 23.39
CA ASN A 242 11.82 5.43 22.81
C ASN A 242 10.79 5.08 21.71
N PRO A 243 11.13 4.21 20.75
CA PRO A 243 10.21 3.78 19.68
C PRO A 243 8.86 3.26 20.19
N ALA A 244 8.86 2.48 21.28
CA ALA A 244 7.65 2.00 21.93
C ALA A 244 6.71 3.14 22.36
N GLN A 245 7.26 4.22 22.92
CA GLN A 245 6.49 5.37 23.38
C GLN A 245 5.94 6.20 22.22
N VAL A 246 6.62 6.23 21.08
CA VAL A 246 6.11 6.86 19.86
C VAL A 246 4.97 6.02 19.28
N SER A 247 5.14 4.70 19.19
CA SER A 247 4.11 3.77 18.71
C SER A 247 2.82 3.84 19.53
N ILE A 248 2.91 3.90 20.86
CA ILE A 248 1.73 4.05 21.75
C ILE A 248 1.00 5.38 21.47
N ARG A 249 1.74 6.46 21.22
CA ARG A 249 1.15 7.78 20.90
C ARG A 249 0.53 7.86 19.51
N LEU A 250 0.96 7.02 18.57
CA LEU A 250 0.38 6.89 17.24
C LEU A 250 -0.89 6.03 17.22
N LEU A 251 -1.10 5.21 18.25
CA LEU A 251 -2.23 4.27 18.30
C LEU A 251 -3.61 4.96 18.19
N PRO A 252 -3.90 6.05 18.91
CA PRO A 252 -5.15 6.78 18.74
C PRO A 252 -5.35 7.26 17.29
N ALA A 253 -4.28 7.67 16.61
CA ALA A 253 -4.35 8.13 15.23
C ALA A 253 -4.76 7.00 14.27
N TYR A 254 -4.27 5.78 14.48
CA TYR A 254 -4.70 4.62 13.70
C TYR A 254 -6.15 4.22 14.00
N CYS A 255 -6.60 4.32 15.26
CA CYS A 255 -8.01 4.09 15.61
C CYS A 255 -8.93 5.12 14.93
N VAL A 256 -8.52 6.39 14.91
CA VAL A 256 -9.24 7.45 14.17
C VAL A 256 -9.26 7.12 12.68
N ALA A 257 -8.13 6.76 12.06
CA ALA A 257 -8.11 6.36 10.65
C ALA A 257 -9.03 5.16 10.35
N LEU A 258 -9.08 4.18 11.23
CA LEU A 258 -9.95 3.01 11.09
C LEU A 258 -11.42 3.44 11.08
N THR A 259 -11.83 4.27 12.04
CA THR A 259 -13.21 4.77 12.11
C THR A 259 -13.57 5.70 10.94
N THR A 260 -12.65 6.56 10.50
CA THR A 260 -12.87 7.44 9.34
C THR A 260 -12.89 6.67 8.03
N ALA A 261 -12.09 5.60 7.89
CA ALA A 261 -12.13 4.70 6.74
C ALA A 261 -13.49 4.01 6.61
N MET A 262 -14.05 3.50 7.71
CA MET A 262 -15.38 2.87 7.70
C MET A 262 -16.51 3.86 7.38
N THR A 263 -16.40 5.11 7.84
CA THR A 263 -17.43 6.14 7.65
C THR A 263 -17.28 6.94 6.35
N SER A 264 -16.13 6.83 5.67
CA SER A 264 -15.85 7.53 4.42
C SER A 264 -16.92 7.37 3.33
N GLY A 265 -17.47 6.15 3.18
CA GLY A 265 -18.49 5.86 2.17
C GLY A 265 -19.83 6.56 2.44
N THR A 266 -20.22 6.70 3.71
CA THR A 266 -21.47 7.39 4.09
C THR A 266 -21.30 8.91 4.02
N VAL A 267 -20.14 9.41 4.41
CA VAL A 267 -19.78 10.83 4.28
C VAL A 267 -19.78 11.23 2.80
N MET A 268 -19.11 10.46 1.94
CA MET A 268 -19.08 10.70 0.50
C MET A 268 -20.48 10.73 -0.13
N ALA A 269 -21.38 9.86 0.33
CA ALA A 269 -22.77 9.83 -0.15
C ALA A 269 -23.59 11.08 0.26
N ARG A 270 -23.21 11.77 1.36
CA ARG A 270 -23.93 12.96 1.86
C ARG A 270 -23.39 14.27 1.31
N ILE A 271 -22.07 14.45 1.31
CA ILE A 271 -21.43 15.73 0.93
C ILE A 271 -20.83 15.72 -0.48
N GLY A 272 -20.81 14.56 -1.14
CA GLY A 272 -20.27 14.40 -2.49
C GLY A 272 -18.74 14.23 -2.54
N ARG A 273 -18.25 13.67 -3.65
CA ARG A 273 -16.84 13.31 -3.87
C ARG A 273 -15.87 14.48 -3.67
N GLY A 274 -16.14 15.61 -4.34
CA GLY A 274 -15.22 16.75 -4.33
C GLY A 274 -15.11 17.45 -2.96
N ALA A 275 -16.21 17.57 -2.22
CA ALA A 275 -16.19 18.13 -0.87
C ALA A 275 -15.48 17.21 0.12
N THR A 276 -15.68 15.89 -0.01
CA THR A 276 -15.00 14.89 0.82
C THR A 276 -13.49 14.94 0.64
N VAL A 277 -13.01 14.97 -0.61
CA VAL A 277 -11.57 15.07 -0.91
C VAL A 277 -10.97 16.35 -0.33
N ARG A 278 -11.62 17.51 -0.52
CA ARG A 278 -11.14 18.78 0.06
C ARG A 278 -11.11 18.74 1.59
N GLY A 279 -12.12 18.16 2.23
CA GLY A 279 -12.16 17.98 3.68
C GLY A 279 -11.00 17.11 4.19
N CYS A 280 -10.72 16.01 3.51
CA CYS A 280 -9.58 15.14 3.85
C CYS A 280 -8.24 15.86 3.71
N VAL A 281 -8.02 16.57 2.61
CA VAL A 281 -6.79 17.35 2.39
C VAL A 281 -6.64 18.47 3.43
N SER A 282 -7.74 19.15 3.80
CA SER A 282 -7.70 20.17 4.85
C SER A 282 -7.35 19.59 6.23
N LEU A 283 -7.82 18.38 6.56
CA LEU A 283 -7.46 17.69 7.81
C LEU A 283 -5.97 17.33 7.84
N ILE A 284 -5.42 16.86 6.72
CA ILE A 284 -4.00 16.54 6.60
C ILE A 284 -3.16 17.81 6.78
N LEU A 285 -3.52 18.90 6.09
CA LEU A 285 -2.82 20.19 6.20
C LEU A 285 -2.93 20.81 7.59
N ALA A 286 -4.10 20.73 8.23
CA ALA A 286 -4.29 21.21 9.59
C ALA A 286 -3.43 20.43 10.58
N GLY A 287 -3.36 19.10 10.44
CA GLY A 287 -2.52 18.27 11.29
C GLY A 287 -1.02 18.51 11.09
N THR A 288 -0.56 18.71 9.85
CA THR A 288 0.85 19.07 9.61
C THR A 288 1.20 20.47 10.09
N ALA A 289 0.32 21.45 9.89
CA ALA A 289 0.50 22.80 10.43
C ALA A 289 0.53 22.80 11.96
N ALA A 290 -0.37 22.05 12.61
CA ALA A 290 -0.38 21.90 14.06
C ALA A 290 0.93 21.29 14.59
N LEU A 291 1.46 20.28 13.90
CA LEU A 291 2.75 19.70 14.24
C LEU A 291 3.89 20.72 14.09
N ALA A 292 3.92 21.47 12.99
CA ALA A 292 4.97 22.44 12.72
C ALA A 292 4.98 23.63 13.69
N LEU A 293 3.80 24.12 14.09
CA LEU A 293 3.66 25.31 14.93
C LEU A 293 3.83 25.02 16.42
N PHE A 294 3.44 23.83 16.88
CA PHE A 294 3.41 23.48 18.32
C PHE A 294 4.42 22.39 18.69
N MET A 295 5.46 22.20 17.88
CA MET A 295 6.51 21.18 18.10
C MET A 295 7.31 21.41 19.40
N SER A 296 7.24 22.59 20.01
CA SER A 296 7.90 22.89 21.30
C SER A 296 7.00 22.70 22.52
N SER A 297 5.69 22.51 22.34
CA SER A 297 4.70 22.49 23.43
C SER A 297 4.61 21.16 24.18
N GLY A 298 5.29 20.12 23.69
CA GLY A 298 5.41 18.82 24.36
C GLY A 298 4.91 17.63 23.53
N PRO A 299 5.15 16.38 23.99
CA PRO A 299 4.95 15.16 23.18
C PRO A 299 3.50 14.86 22.79
N TRP A 300 2.51 15.46 23.46
CA TRP A 300 1.08 15.25 23.20
C TRP A 300 0.66 15.79 21.83
N ILE A 301 1.39 16.76 21.28
CA ILE A 301 1.11 17.33 19.96
C ILE A 301 1.23 16.28 18.86
N ILE A 302 2.11 15.29 19.03
CA ILE A 302 2.27 14.17 18.09
C ILE A 302 0.95 13.43 17.99
N THR A 303 0.32 13.07 19.11
CA THR A 303 -0.96 12.34 19.10
C THR A 303 -2.05 13.15 18.41
N VAL A 304 -2.20 14.43 18.75
CA VAL A 304 -3.27 15.28 18.19
C VAL A 304 -3.08 15.53 16.69
N ALA A 305 -1.86 15.90 16.27
CA ALA A 305 -1.53 16.13 14.87
C ALA A 305 -1.70 14.85 14.05
N MET A 306 -1.29 13.70 14.59
CA MET A 306 -1.41 12.42 13.90
C MET A 306 -2.87 11.99 13.78
N CYS A 307 -3.71 12.22 14.78
CA CYS A 307 -5.15 11.97 14.68
C CYS A 307 -5.78 12.73 13.51
N LEU A 308 -5.42 14.01 13.32
CA LEU A 308 -5.90 14.83 12.21
C LEU A 308 -5.41 14.31 10.85
N ILE A 309 -4.11 14.00 10.74
CA ILE A 309 -3.49 13.51 9.51
C ILE A 309 -4.08 12.15 9.10
N TYR A 310 -4.13 11.20 10.04
CA TYR A 310 -4.62 9.85 9.78
C TYR A 310 -6.15 9.80 9.62
N ALA A 311 -6.91 10.72 10.23
CA ALA A 311 -8.32 10.92 9.91
C ALA A 311 -8.51 11.23 8.43
N GLY A 312 -7.72 12.18 7.90
CA GLY A 312 -7.75 12.57 6.50
C GLY A 312 -7.32 11.45 5.57
N PHE A 313 -6.22 10.75 5.86
CA PHE A 313 -5.78 9.61 5.04
C PHE A 313 -6.78 8.45 5.02
N GLY A 314 -7.34 8.09 6.17
CA GLY A 314 -8.34 7.01 6.27
C GLY A 314 -9.61 7.33 5.47
N ALA A 315 -10.09 8.58 5.55
CA ALA A 315 -11.30 8.99 4.84
C ALA A 315 -11.11 9.13 3.32
N LEU A 316 -9.88 9.34 2.86
CA LEU A 316 -9.55 9.66 1.47
C LEU A 316 -9.51 8.43 0.55
N PHE A 317 -9.24 7.23 1.08
CA PHE A 317 -9.11 6.00 0.29
C PHE A 317 -10.36 5.76 -0.57
N THR A 318 -11.55 5.67 0.03
CA THR A 318 -12.81 5.40 -0.68
C THR A 318 -13.16 6.38 -1.81
N PRO A 319 -13.15 7.72 -1.61
CA PRO A 319 -13.47 8.66 -2.69
C PRO A 319 -12.46 8.63 -3.82
N ILE A 320 -11.18 8.39 -3.53
CA ILE A 320 -10.16 8.22 -4.58
C ILE A 320 -10.47 7.02 -5.46
N TYR A 321 -10.72 5.85 -4.88
CA TYR A 321 -11.04 4.66 -5.67
C TYR A 321 -12.30 4.88 -6.52
N ASP A 322 -13.33 5.50 -5.96
CA ASP A 322 -14.56 5.80 -6.68
C ASP A 322 -14.34 6.81 -7.83
N THR A 323 -13.42 7.78 -7.68
CA THR A 323 -13.04 8.68 -8.78
C THR A 323 -12.31 7.95 -9.90
N VAL A 324 -11.38 7.05 -9.57
CA VAL A 324 -10.66 6.25 -10.59
C VAL A 324 -11.64 5.37 -11.36
N PHE A 325 -12.55 4.66 -10.67
CA PHE A 325 -13.56 3.85 -11.33
C PHE A 325 -14.50 4.64 -12.24
N ALA A 326 -14.84 5.87 -11.86
CA ALA A 326 -15.69 6.73 -12.70
C ALA A 326 -15.01 7.18 -14.01
N THR A 327 -13.69 7.08 -14.10
CA THR A 327 -12.91 7.52 -15.28
C THR A 327 -12.64 6.41 -16.29
N VAL A 328 -13.01 5.16 -15.99
CA VAL A 328 -12.65 3.96 -16.78
C VAL A 328 -13.88 3.27 -17.33
N ALA A 329 -13.78 2.71 -18.55
CA ALA A 329 -14.87 2.04 -19.23
C ALA A 329 -15.28 0.71 -18.56
N PRO A 330 -16.58 0.32 -18.63
CA PRO A 330 -17.05 -0.97 -18.12
C PRO A 330 -16.27 -2.14 -18.75
N GLY A 331 -15.64 -2.99 -17.93
CA GLY A 331 -14.81 -4.11 -18.38
C GLY A 331 -13.29 -3.92 -18.23
N GLN A 332 -12.83 -2.71 -17.88
CA GLN A 332 -11.42 -2.44 -17.55
C GLN A 332 -11.17 -2.25 -16.04
N ASN A 333 -12.19 -2.50 -15.20
CA ASN A 333 -12.15 -2.22 -13.76
C ASN A 333 -11.04 -2.97 -13.03
N GLY A 334 -10.74 -4.22 -13.40
CA GLY A 334 -9.64 -4.99 -12.79
C GLY A 334 -8.26 -4.35 -13.04
N ARG A 335 -8.06 -3.78 -14.23
CA ARG A 335 -6.82 -3.07 -14.61
C ARG A 335 -6.73 -1.66 -14.04
N ALA A 336 -7.87 -1.04 -13.71
CA ALA A 336 -7.93 0.28 -13.09
C ALA A 336 -7.72 0.25 -11.57
N VAL A 337 -7.96 -0.90 -10.95
CA VAL A 337 -7.73 -1.15 -9.50
C VAL A 337 -6.28 -1.46 -9.21
N ALA A 338 -5.65 -2.19 -10.13
CA ALA A 338 -4.26 -2.58 -10.09
C ALA A 338 -3.34 -1.34 -10.15
#